data_AF-A0A8H6IXN0-F1
#
_entry.id   AF-A0A8H6IXN0-F1
#
_cell.length_a   1.000
_cell.length_b   1.000
_cell.length_c   1.000
_cell.angle_alpha   90.00
_cell.angle_beta   90.00
_cell.angle_gamma   90.00
#
_symmetry.space_group_name_H-M   'P 1'
#
loop_
_entity.id
_entity.type
_entity.pdbx_description
1 polymer ?
#
loop_
_entity_poly.entity_id
_entity_poly.type
_entity_poly.pdbx_seq_one_letter_code
_entity_poly.pdbx_strand_id
1 'polypeptide(L)'
;MSMVCICALSAQHVEKRALFTDDTVTDDTAPFDTATLAQDYLREAIRLVPVDFESPDINLLRSPGLLALLGAQEGNSGMVHKYLGLYHGLEVRRRLWWAMYRLEVHTACVLGSLVRCPEAHSDVGYPRGLHHPAFVPGRDGQLENWFEEWNLTTDLYRVLEHAIADFRASNRGRGSILKVDDDAVAADGSSMSKAISDTLTRIQADPRPHFGAASTRSSDNGRNRCGFQASNILCTIHLARMISSVSGRADLDSACRTARDMMESMESIPLEYIRAVGSPLIQQLAGVGHMLVSVAV
;
A
#
# COMPACT_ATOMS: atom_id res chain seq x y z
N MET A 1 16.37 -1.35 -19.84
CA MET A 1 15.78 0.00 -19.73
C MET A 1 16.51 0.86 -18.71
N SER A 2 16.37 0.62 -17.39
CA SER A 2 16.96 1.50 -16.36
C SER A 2 18.48 1.67 -16.46
N MET A 3 19.22 0.63 -16.82
CA MET A 3 20.68 0.71 -17.01
C MET A 3 21.06 1.68 -18.14
N VAL A 4 20.33 1.64 -19.26
CA VAL A 4 20.58 2.51 -20.42
C VAL A 4 20.25 3.97 -20.08
N CYS A 5 19.21 4.23 -19.29
CA CYS A 5 18.92 5.57 -18.79
C CYS A 5 20.02 6.10 -17.86
N ILE A 6 20.62 5.24 -17.03
CA ILE A 6 21.77 5.61 -16.18
C ILE A 6 22.99 5.87 -17.07
N CYS A 7 23.27 5.02 -18.07
CA CYS A 7 24.36 5.24 -19.01
C CYS A 7 24.20 6.55 -19.80
N ALA A 8 22.97 6.90 -20.22
CA ALA A 8 22.68 8.17 -20.87
C ALA A 8 22.98 9.37 -19.95
N LEU A 9 22.53 9.31 -18.69
CA LEU A 9 22.81 10.35 -17.70
C LEU A 9 24.31 10.46 -17.38
N SER A 10 25.00 9.34 -17.21
CA SER A 10 26.45 9.31 -16.98
C SER A 10 27.23 9.85 -18.18
N ALA A 11 26.89 9.44 -19.40
CA ALA A 11 27.53 9.92 -20.63
C ALA A 11 27.34 11.44 -20.81
N GLN A 12 26.16 11.96 -20.44
CA GLN A 12 25.90 13.39 -20.46
C GLN A 12 26.73 14.16 -19.40
N HIS A 13 26.92 13.59 -18.22
CA HIS A 13 27.81 14.17 -17.21
C HIS A 13 29.28 14.18 -17.67
N VAL A 14 29.72 13.14 -18.37
CA VAL A 14 31.04 13.07 -19.02
C VAL A 14 31.16 14.17 -20.09
N GLU A 15 30.17 14.32 -20.96
CA GLU A 15 30.13 15.38 -21.99
C GLU A 15 30.24 16.78 -21.37
N LYS A 16 29.51 17.03 -20.28
CA LYS A 16 29.53 18.31 -19.56
C LYS A 16 30.75 18.51 -18.67
N ARG A 17 31.73 17.58 -18.70
CA ARG A 17 32.92 17.58 -17.83
C ARG A 17 32.58 17.70 -16.34
N ALA A 18 31.46 17.13 -15.93
CA ALA A 18 31.00 17.10 -14.54
C ALA A 18 31.58 15.87 -13.80
N LEU A 19 32.89 15.63 -13.94
CA LEU A 19 33.61 14.53 -13.33
C LEU A 19 34.57 15.05 -12.25
N PHE A 20 34.83 14.25 -11.22
CA PHE A 20 35.79 14.60 -10.17
C PHE A 20 37.26 14.40 -10.58
N THR A 21 37.49 13.64 -11.65
CA THR A 21 38.81 13.33 -12.21
C THR A 21 38.82 13.68 -13.70
N ASP A 22 39.85 14.39 -14.15
CA ASP A 22 40.07 14.75 -15.56
C ASP A 22 40.70 13.60 -16.38
N ASP A 23 40.97 12.45 -15.75
CA ASP A 23 41.71 11.31 -16.34
C ASP A 23 40.96 10.54 -17.43
N THR A 24 39.74 10.95 -17.79
CA THR A 24 38.99 10.34 -18.90
C THR A 24 39.56 10.78 -20.26
N VAL A 25 40.69 10.17 -20.62
CA VAL A 25 41.18 9.92 -21.98
C VAL A 25 41.14 11.12 -22.93
N THR A 26 42.08 12.04 -22.74
CA THR A 26 42.73 12.73 -23.85
C THR A 26 43.85 11.84 -24.39
N ASP A 27 43.50 10.73 -25.04
CA ASP A 27 44.46 10.04 -25.91
C ASP A 27 44.24 10.61 -27.31
N ASP A 28 45.13 11.50 -27.74
CA ASP A 28 45.04 12.34 -28.95
C ASP A 28 44.98 11.53 -30.27
N THR A 29 44.90 10.20 -30.20
CA THR A 29 44.87 9.29 -31.35
C THR A 29 43.48 8.96 -31.88
N ALA A 30 42.40 9.30 -31.16
CA ALA A 30 41.04 9.30 -31.71
C ALA A 30 40.13 10.18 -30.84
N PRO A 31 39.50 11.25 -31.38
CA PRO A 31 38.51 11.99 -30.61
C PRO A 31 37.29 11.09 -30.40
N PHE A 32 37.19 10.45 -29.23
CA PHE A 32 35.96 9.81 -28.80
C PHE A 32 34.93 10.93 -28.63
N ASP A 33 34.00 11.06 -29.57
CA ASP A 33 32.99 12.11 -29.55
C ASP A 33 31.95 11.77 -28.46
N THR A 34 32.25 12.22 -27.25
CA THR A 34 31.41 12.01 -26.06
C THR A 34 30.00 12.58 -26.24
N ALA A 35 29.83 13.60 -27.08
CA ALA A 35 28.52 14.18 -27.38
C ALA A 35 27.67 13.23 -28.23
N THR A 36 28.26 12.61 -29.26
CA THR A 36 27.55 11.57 -30.04
C THR A 36 27.18 10.36 -29.19
N LEU A 37 28.08 9.94 -28.29
CA LEU A 37 27.82 8.83 -27.38
C LEU A 37 26.68 9.12 -26.41
N ALA A 38 26.64 10.33 -25.82
CA ALA A 38 25.56 10.76 -24.94
C ALA A 38 24.21 10.79 -25.68
N GLN A 39 24.19 11.31 -26.91
CA GLN A 39 22.99 11.35 -27.75
C GLN A 39 22.50 9.95 -28.16
N ASP A 40 23.41 9.03 -28.45
CA ASP A 40 23.07 7.65 -28.83
C ASP A 40 22.47 6.89 -27.65
N TYR A 41 23.05 7.01 -26.45
CA TYR A 41 22.46 6.44 -25.23
C TYR A 41 21.11 7.07 -24.89
N LEU A 42 20.95 8.38 -25.09
CA LEU A 42 19.68 9.07 -24.90
C LEU A 42 18.61 8.54 -25.87
N ARG A 43 18.95 8.44 -27.15
CA ARG A 43 18.03 7.93 -28.18
C ARG A 43 17.59 6.51 -27.85
N GLU A 44 18.54 5.66 -27.46
CA GLU A 44 18.24 4.29 -27.10
C GLU A 44 17.44 4.19 -25.79
N ALA A 45 17.71 5.05 -24.81
CA ALA A 45 16.91 5.14 -23.59
C ALA A 45 15.45 5.54 -23.89
N ILE A 46 15.22 6.53 -24.75
CA ILE A 46 13.87 6.94 -25.18
C ILE A 46 13.16 5.81 -25.92
N ARG A 47 13.87 5.08 -26.79
CA ARG A 47 13.31 3.96 -27.56
C ARG A 47 12.88 2.80 -26.67
N LEU A 48 13.68 2.53 -25.64
CA LEU A 48 13.48 1.41 -24.73
C LEU A 48 12.48 1.69 -23.62
N VAL A 49 12.26 2.95 -23.22
CA VAL A 49 11.29 3.29 -22.18
C VAL A 49 9.90 3.37 -22.79
N PRO A 50 9.00 2.42 -22.47
CA PRO A 50 7.64 2.45 -22.99
C PRO A 50 6.89 3.66 -22.41
N VAL A 51 6.04 4.22 -23.26
CA VAL A 51 5.12 5.32 -22.93
C VAL A 51 3.75 4.73 -22.55
N ASP A 52 3.50 3.48 -22.95
CA ASP A 52 2.36 2.70 -22.52
C ASP A 52 2.56 2.16 -21.09
N PHE A 53 1.46 1.68 -20.54
CA PHE A 53 1.38 1.21 -19.17
C PHE A 53 1.01 -0.27 -19.07
N GLU A 54 1.16 -0.99 -20.18
CA GLU A 54 0.65 -2.35 -20.35
C GLU A 54 1.57 -3.41 -19.72
N SER A 55 2.85 -3.08 -19.51
CA SER A 55 3.85 -3.98 -18.92
C SER A 55 4.37 -3.46 -17.56
N PRO A 56 3.97 -4.05 -16.42
CA PRO A 56 4.39 -3.59 -15.11
C PRO A 56 5.82 -4.09 -14.79
N ASP A 57 6.85 -3.28 -15.10
CA ASP A 57 8.22 -3.49 -14.62
C ASP A 57 8.57 -2.48 -13.50
N ILE A 58 9.30 -2.91 -12.47
CA ILE A 58 9.87 -1.99 -11.47
C ILE A 58 10.84 -0.99 -12.10
N ASN A 59 11.52 -1.38 -13.19
CA ASN A 59 12.37 -0.49 -13.99
C ASN A 59 11.57 0.58 -14.73
N LEU A 60 10.25 0.38 -14.91
CA LEU A 60 9.34 1.32 -15.55
C LEU A 60 9.12 2.58 -14.69
N LEU A 61 9.36 2.52 -13.38
CA LEU A 61 9.29 3.70 -12.52
C LEU A 61 10.59 4.49 -12.53
N ARG A 62 11.75 3.82 -12.56
CA ARG A 62 13.07 4.47 -12.52
C ARG A 62 13.41 5.17 -13.83
N SER A 63 13.08 4.54 -14.95
CA SER A 63 13.51 5.00 -16.28
C SER A 63 12.88 6.34 -16.69
N PRO A 64 11.55 6.59 -16.52
CA PRO A 64 10.97 7.91 -16.76
C PRO A 64 11.48 8.98 -15.79
N GLY A 65 11.74 8.63 -14.52
CA GLY A 65 12.33 9.57 -13.56
C GLY A 65 13.72 10.05 -14.00
N LEU A 66 14.58 9.14 -14.47
CA LEU A 66 15.90 9.46 -15.01
C LEU A 66 15.82 10.29 -16.30
N LEU A 67 14.89 9.97 -17.20
CA LEU A 67 14.67 10.74 -18.43
C LEU A 67 14.11 12.14 -18.14
N ALA A 68 13.26 12.30 -17.13
CA ALA A 68 12.78 13.61 -16.69
C ALA A 68 13.94 14.45 -16.12
N LEU A 69 14.83 13.85 -15.33
CA LEU A 69 16.03 14.51 -14.81
C LEU A 69 16.97 14.94 -15.94
N LEU A 70 17.23 14.05 -16.89
CA LEU A 70 18.08 14.33 -18.04
C LEU A 70 17.51 15.48 -18.90
N GLY A 71 16.20 15.44 -19.19
CA GLY A 71 15.52 16.53 -19.87
C GLY A 71 15.64 17.87 -19.14
N ALA A 72 15.63 17.86 -17.80
CA ALA A 72 15.81 19.09 -17.02
C ALA A 72 17.25 19.62 -17.13
N GLN A 73 18.24 18.73 -17.13
CA GLN A 73 19.65 19.07 -17.30
C GLN A 73 19.97 19.56 -18.72
N GLU A 74 19.21 19.17 -19.73
CA GLU A 74 19.32 19.64 -21.13
C GLU A 74 18.53 20.91 -21.41
N GLY A 75 17.67 21.35 -20.48
CA GLY A 75 16.70 22.41 -20.76
C GLY A 75 15.58 21.97 -21.72
N ASN A 76 15.37 20.67 -21.91
CA ASN A 76 14.33 20.11 -22.76
C ASN A 76 13.00 19.98 -21.99
N SER A 77 12.25 21.09 -21.90
CA SER A 77 10.98 21.16 -21.18
C SER A 77 9.92 20.16 -21.66
N GLY A 78 9.93 19.79 -22.95
CA GLY A 78 8.99 18.80 -23.50
C GLY A 78 9.27 17.39 -22.96
N MET A 79 10.56 17.04 -22.87
CA MET A 79 11.02 15.77 -22.30
C MET A 79 10.71 15.69 -20.79
N VAL A 80 10.98 16.77 -20.06
CA VAL A 80 10.66 16.87 -18.62
C VAL A 80 9.17 16.61 -18.39
N HIS A 81 8.29 17.37 -19.04
CA HIS A 81 6.85 17.22 -18.83
C HIS A 81 6.34 15.83 -19.21
N LYS A 82 6.81 15.26 -20.33
CA LYS A 82 6.40 13.93 -20.78
C LYS A 82 6.76 12.84 -19.77
N TYR A 83 8.03 12.75 -19.38
CA TYR A 83 8.49 11.64 -18.54
C TYR A 83 8.14 11.83 -17.06
N LEU A 84 8.05 13.07 -16.59
CA LEU A 84 7.50 13.38 -15.27
C LEU A 84 6.01 13.00 -15.19
N GLY A 85 5.24 13.27 -16.25
CA GLY A 85 3.83 12.85 -16.35
C GLY A 85 3.67 11.33 -16.33
N LEU A 86 4.52 10.59 -17.04
CA LEU A 86 4.52 9.12 -17.04
C LEU A 86 4.86 8.53 -15.66
N TYR A 87 5.88 9.09 -15.00
CA TYR A 87 6.28 8.71 -13.64
C TYR A 87 5.13 8.90 -12.65
N HIS A 88 4.50 10.08 -12.67
CA HIS A 88 3.35 10.36 -11.80
C HIS A 88 2.14 9.48 -12.14
N GLY A 89 1.88 9.21 -13.42
CA GLY A 89 0.78 8.34 -13.85
C GLY A 89 0.88 6.90 -13.30
N LEU A 90 2.10 6.36 -13.19
CA LEU A 90 2.34 5.03 -12.61
C LEU A 90 2.05 4.99 -11.10
N GLU A 91 2.60 5.94 -10.34
CA GLU A 91 2.38 5.99 -8.88
C GLU A 91 0.93 6.31 -8.52
N VAL A 92 0.26 7.16 -9.30
CA VAL A 92 -1.17 7.44 -9.11
C VAL A 92 -2.02 6.19 -9.34
N ARG A 93 -1.72 5.38 -10.38
CA ARG A 93 -2.44 4.12 -10.63
C ARG A 93 -2.24 3.08 -9.53
N ARG A 94 -1.02 2.92 -9.01
CA ARG A 94 -0.77 2.03 -7.84
C ARG A 94 -1.58 2.46 -6.63
N ARG A 95 -1.59 3.77 -6.32
CA ARG A 95 -2.35 4.32 -5.19
C ARG A 95 -3.86 4.14 -5.39
N LEU A 96 -4.35 4.35 -6.60
CA LEU A 96 -5.75 4.16 -6.94
C LEU A 96 -6.18 2.69 -6.82
N TRP A 97 -5.37 1.76 -7.36
CA TRP A 97 -5.64 0.33 -7.29
C TRP A 97 -5.84 -0.14 -5.84
N TRP A 98 -4.87 0.15 -4.98
CA TRP A 98 -4.93 -0.22 -3.58
C TRP A 98 -6.01 0.53 -2.79
N ALA A 99 -6.40 1.75 -3.20
CA ALA A 99 -7.58 2.41 -2.65
C ALA A 99 -8.88 1.69 -3.05
N MET A 100 -9.01 1.28 -4.31
CA MET A 100 -10.15 0.49 -4.79
C MET A 100 -10.22 -0.88 -4.13
N TYR A 101 -9.08 -1.56 -3.97
CA TYR A 101 -8.96 -2.84 -3.27
C TYR A 101 -9.46 -2.73 -1.82
N ARG A 102 -8.98 -1.75 -1.06
CA ARG A 102 -9.44 -1.54 0.32
C ARG A 102 -10.94 -1.23 0.40
N LEU A 103 -11.46 -0.45 -0.55
CA LEU A 103 -12.89 -0.18 -0.63
C LEU A 103 -13.69 -1.47 -0.91
N GLU A 104 -13.25 -2.30 -1.84
CA GLU A 104 -13.89 -3.57 -2.17
C GLU A 104 -13.92 -4.52 -0.96
N VAL A 105 -12.79 -4.67 -0.25
CA VAL A 105 -12.73 -5.50 0.96
C VAL A 105 -13.63 -4.93 2.07
N HIS A 106 -13.63 -3.61 2.29
CA HIS A 106 -14.53 -2.96 3.24
C HIS A 106 -16.00 -3.22 2.91
N THR A 107 -16.38 -3.00 1.66
CA THR A 107 -17.76 -3.23 1.21
C THR A 107 -18.14 -4.71 1.33
N ALA A 108 -17.26 -5.64 0.97
CA ALA A 108 -17.45 -7.07 1.15
C ALA A 108 -17.65 -7.46 2.61
N CYS A 109 -16.89 -6.84 3.52
CA CYS A 109 -17.01 -7.04 4.95
C CYS A 109 -18.35 -6.58 5.50
N VAL A 110 -18.77 -5.37 5.14
CA VAL A 110 -19.96 -4.71 5.69
C VAL A 110 -21.25 -5.27 5.08
N LEU A 111 -21.29 -5.43 3.76
CA LEU A 111 -22.50 -5.85 3.03
C LEU A 111 -22.62 -7.37 2.88
N GLY A 112 -21.59 -8.12 3.28
CA GLY A 112 -21.57 -9.57 3.12
C GLY A 112 -21.36 -10.05 1.67
N SER A 113 -20.94 -9.17 0.74
CA SER A 113 -20.67 -9.54 -0.66
C SER A 113 -19.30 -10.19 -0.87
N LEU A 114 -19.13 -11.00 -1.91
CA LEU A 114 -17.84 -11.57 -2.31
C LEU A 114 -16.78 -10.48 -2.58
N VAL A 115 -15.52 -10.75 -2.23
CA VAL A 115 -14.39 -9.90 -2.65
C VAL A 115 -14.11 -10.24 -4.12
N ARG A 116 -14.41 -9.30 -5.02
CA ARG A 116 -14.33 -9.55 -6.47
C ARG A 116 -12.90 -9.56 -7.02
N CYS A 117 -12.04 -8.73 -6.45
CA CYS A 117 -10.64 -8.60 -6.84
C CYS A 117 -9.76 -9.06 -5.68
N PRO A 118 -9.59 -10.38 -5.48
CA PRO A 118 -8.77 -10.90 -4.40
C PRO A 118 -7.29 -10.56 -4.64
N GLU A 119 -6.53 -10.51 -3.54
CA GLU A 119 -5.11 -10.26 -3.58
C GLU A 119 -4.35 -11.29 -4.45
N ALA A 120 -4.76 -12.56 -4.42
CA ALA A 120 -4.13 -13.63 -5.21
C ALA A 120 -4.15 -13.37 -6.74
N HIS A 121 -5.03 -12.48 -7.21
CA HIS A 121 -5.11 -12.06 -8.62
C HIS A 121 -4.53 -10.67 -8.85
N SER A 122 -3.89 -10.07 -7.84
CA SER A 122 -3.40 -8.70 -7.86
C SER A 122 -1.87 -8.65 -7.82
N ASP A 123 -1.24 -8.40 -8.98
CA ASP A 123 0.22 -8.17 -9.06
C ASP A 123 0.56 -6.68 -9.13
N VAL A 124 0.21 -5.93 -8.06
CA VAL A 124 0.44 -4.48 -7.99
C VAL A 124 1.35 -4.16 -6.82
N GLY A 125 2.55 -3.64 -7.10
CA GLY A 125 3.46 -3.20 -6.04
C GLY A 125 2.91 -2.06 -5.17
N TYR A 126 3.35 -1.98 -3.92
CA TYR A 126 3.01 -0.88 -3.03
C TYR A 126 3.49 0.49 -3.55
N PRO A 127 2.74 1.58 -3.31
CA PRO A 127 3.22 2.93 -3.55
C PRO A 127 4.49 3.24 -2.77
N ARG A 128 5.37 4.04 -3.39
CA ARG A 128 6.66 4.45 -2.81
C ARG A 128 6.89 5.95 -3.03
N GLY A 129 7.89 6.49 -2.35
CA GLY A 129 8.36 7.88 -2.49
C GLY A 129 7.76 8.84 -1.46
N LEU A 130 7.87 10.15 -1.70
CA LEU A 130 7.30 11.18 -0.83
C LEU A 130 5.85 11.45 -1.23
N HIS A 131 4.92 11.46 -0.26
CA HIS A 131 3.50 11.73 -0.52
C HIS A 131 3.26 13.18 -0.95
N HIS A 132 4.18 14.09 -0.61
CA HIS A 132 4.07 15.51 -0.87
C HIS A 132 5.43 16.15 -1.12
N PRO A 133 5.49 17.22 -1.92
CA PRO A 133 6.69 18.04 -2.00
C PRO A 133 6.93 18.78 -0.67
N ALA A 134 8.20 19.03 -0.35
CA ALA A 134 8.67 19.58 0.94
C ALA A 134 8.23 21.03 1.24
N PHE A 135 7.55 21.71 0.31
CA PHE A 135 7.24 23.14 0.44
C PHE A 135 5.93 23.47 1.17
N VAL A 136 5.17 22.47 1.66
CA VAL A 136 3.93 22.75 2.40
C VAL A 136 4.28 23.31 3.78
N PRO A 137 3.90 24.56 4.10
CA PRO A 137 4.24 25.20 5.39
C PRO A 137 3.70 24.40 6.58
N GLY A 138 4.50 24.28 7.65
CA GLY A 138 4.13 23.57 8.88
C GLY A 138 4.42 22.06 8.84
N ARG A 139 5.47 21.63 8.13
CA ARG A 139 5.95 20.24 8.14
C ARG A 139 7.42 20.20 8.52
N ASP A 140 7.71 19.55 9.64
CA ASP A 140 9.04 19.51 10.25
C ASP A 140 9.91 18.37 9.66
N GLY A 141 9.42 17.66 8.63
CA GLY A 141 10.13 16.56 7.95
C GLY A 141 10.32 15.28 8.77
N GLN A 142 10.01 15.29 10.07
CA GLN A 142 10.27 14.15 10.97
C GLN A 142 9.28 12.98 10.81
N LEU A 143 8.13 13.18 10.16
CA LEU A 143 7.01 12.22 10.04
C LEU A 143 6.76 11.78 8.58
N GLU A 144 7.80 11.79 7.73
CA GLU A 144 7.66 11.70 6.26
C GLU A 144 7.37 10.30 5.69
N ASN A 145 7.24 9.26 6.52
CA ASN A 145 6.99 7.89 6.06
C ASN A 145 5.51 7.55 5.89
N TRP A 146 4.70 8.47 5.35
CA TRP A 146 3.25 8.27 5.14
C TRP A 146 2.92 6.95 4.42
N PHE A 147 3.71 6.58 3.41
CA PHE A 147 3.45 5.34 2.66
C PHE A 147 3.75 4.08 3.47
N GLU A 148 4.62 4.11 4.47
CA GLU A 148 4.82 2.94 5.34
C GLU A 148 3.55 2.63 6.13
N GLU A 149 2.94 3.64 6.73
CA GLU A 149 1.67 3.49 7.47
C GLU A 149 0.49 3.18 6.54
N TRP A 150 0.48 3.79 5.36
CA TRP A 150 -0.54 3.53 4.35
C TRP A 150 -0.44 2.11 3.78
N ASN A 151 0.78 1.61 3.57
CA ASN A 151 1.04 0.24 3.15
C ASN A 151 0.65 -0.73 4.25
N LEU A 152 0.97 -0.43 5.52
CA LEU A 152 0.52 -1.26 6.64
C LEU A 152 -1.00 -1.30 6.76
N THR A 153 -1.68 -0.16 6.53
CA THR A 153 -3.14 -0.16 6.45
C THR A 153 -3.62 -1.10 5.35
N THR A 154 -2.96 -1.10 4.19
CA THR A 154 -3.28 -2.01 3.08
C THR A 154 -3.06 -3.47 3.45
N ASP A 155 -2.00 -3.78 4.19
CA ASP A 155 -1.74 -5.13 4.72
C ASP A 155 -2.84 -5.60 5.67
N LEU A 156 -3.40 -4.70 6.47
CA LEU A 156 -4.54 -5.04 7.33
C LEU A 156 -5.80 -5.39 6.52
N TYR A 157 -6.03 -4.72 5.40
CA TYR A 157 -7.13 -5.09 4.50
C TYR A 157 -6.87 -6.42 3.78
N ARG A 158 -5.60 -6.73 3.46
CA ARG A 158 -5.19 -8.04 2.94
C ARG A 158 -5.48 -9.15 3.96
N VAL A 159 -5.12 -8.94 5.23
CA VAL A 159 -5.47 -9.86 6.33
C VAL A 159 -7.00 -9.97 6.50
N LEU A 160 -7.72 -8.85 6.40
CA LEU A 160 -9.18 -8.81 6.49
C LEU A 160 -9.85 -9.59 5.36
N GLU A 161 -9.32 -9.56 4.14
CA GLU A 161 -9.79 -10.39 3.02
C GLU A 161 -9.74 -11.88 3.40
N HIS A 162 -8.60 -12.34 3.93
CA HIS A 162 -8.44 -13.73 4.37
C HIS A 162 -9.41 -14.08 5.51
N ALA A 163 -9.63 -13.18 6.47
CA ALA A 163 -10.61 -13.38 7.53
C ALA A 163 -12.04 -13.53 6.97
N ILE A 164 -12.42 -12.71 5.99
CA ILE A 164 -13.74 -12.79 5.33
C ILE A 164 -13.87 -14.11 4.55
N ALA A 165 -12.82 -14.52 3.85
CA ALA A 165 -12.81 -15.77 3.09
C ALA A 165 -12.95 -16.99 4.00
N ASP A 166 -12.20 -17.01 5.11
CA ASP A 166 -12.24 -18.06 6.13
C ASP A 166 -13.61 -18.13 6.81
N PHE A 167 -14.14 -17.00 7.31
CA PHE A 167 -15.48 -16.93 7.91
C PHE A 167 -16.57 -17.49 6.99
N ARG A 168 -16.49 -17.17 5.69
CA ARG A 168 -17.44 -17.68 4.71
C ARG A 168 -17.27 -19.16 4.44
N ALA A 169 -16.04 -19.66 4.40
CA ALA A 169 -15.78 -21.09 4.24
C ALA A 169 -16.36 -21.87 5.42
N SER A 170 -16.11 -21.41 6.64
CA SER A 170 -16.64 -21.98 7.89
C SER A 170 -18.17 -21.97 7.96
N ASN A 171 -18.83 -21.00 7.33
CA ASN A 171 -20.29 -20.89 7.31
C ASN A 171 -20.95 -21.60 6.10
N ARG A 172 -20.19 -22.33 5.27
CA ARG A 172 -20.79 -23.13 4.18
C ARG A 172 -21.45 -24.37 4.76
N GLY A 173 -22.78 -24.35 4.88
CA GLY A 173 -23.58 -25.54 5.24
C GLY A 173 -23.74 -26.58 4.11
N ARG A 174 -23.14 -26.35 2.93
CA ARG A 174 -23.19 -27.28 1.79
C ARG A 174 -21.78 -27.68 1.38
N GLY A 175 -21.50 -28.98 1.43
CA GLY A 175 -20.24 -29.56 0.98
C GLY A 175 -19.97 -29.24 -0.49
N SER A 176 -18.68 -29.14 -0.83
CA SER A 176 -18.24 -28.86 -2.19
C SER A 176 -18.72 -29.93 -3.18
N ILE A 177 -19.11 -29.54 -4.40
CA ILE A 177 -19.43 -30.48 -5.49
C ILE A 177 -18.25 -31.42 -5.78
N LEU A 178 -17.03 -30.93 -5.55
CA LEU A 178 -15.80 -31.69 -5.72
C LEU A 178 -15.59 -32.75 -4.62
N LYS A 179 -16.50 -32.87 -3.64
CA LYS A 179 -16.45 -33.82 -2.52
C LYS A 179 -15.08 -33.87 -1.85
N VAL A 180 -14.47 -32.70 -1.66
CA VAL A 180 -13.28 -32.58 -0.80
C VAL A 180 -13.77 -32.83 0.62
N ASP A 181 -13.13 -33.74 1.35
CA ASP A 181 -13.49 -34.09 2.73
C ASP A 181 -13.58 -32.82 3.59
N ASP A 182 -14.80 -32.50 4.05
CA ASP A 182 -15.06 -31.31 4.87
C ASP A 182 -14.25 -31.33 6.18
N ASP A 183 -13.85 -32.53 6.66
CA ASP A 183 -13.03 -32.72 7.86
C ASP A 183 -11.58 -32.22 7.70
N ALA A 184 -10.99 -32.32 6.51
CA ALA A 184 -9.65 -31.79 6.24
C ALA A 184 -9.66 -30.26 6.09
N VAL A 185 -10.76 -29.71 5.57
CA VAL A 185 -10.96 -28.25 5.38
C VAL A 185 -11.29 -27.57 6.72
N ALA A 186 -12.04 -28.22 7.61
CA ALA A 186 -12.32 -27.71 8.95
C ALA A 186 -11.06 -27.62 9.84
N ALA A 187 -10.13 -28.57 9.70
CA ALA A 187 -8.83 -28.50 10.36
C ALA A 187 -7.95 -27.35 9.83
N ASP A 188 -8.06 -27.03 8.53
CA ASP A 188 -7.33 -25.92 7.89
C ASP A 188 -7.90 -24.54 8.26
N GLY A 189 -9.22 -24.39 8.42
CA GLY A 189 -9.82 -23.12 8.89
C GLY A 189 -9.37 -22.71 10.30
N SER A 190 -9.19 -23.67 11.21
CA SER A 190 -8.57 -23.42 12.53
C SER A 190 -7.13 -22.91 12.40
N SER A 191 -6.38 -23.45 11.43
CA SER A 191 -5.01 -23.02 11.11
C SER A 191 -4.98 -21.58 10.57
N MET A 192 -5.94 -21.23 9.70
CA MET A 192 -6.05 -19.90 9.09
C MET A 192 -6.43 -18.82 10.12
N SER A 193 -7.45 -19.06 10.95
CA SER A 193 -7.83 -18.14 12.03
C SER A 193 -6.67 -17.88 13.00
N LYS A 194 -5.85 -18.90 13.28
CA LYS A 194 -4.63 -18.75 14.10
C LYS A 194 -3.58 -17.91 13.38
N ALA A 195 -3.31 -18.16 12.10
CA ALA A 195 -2.35 -17.39 11.30
C ALA A 195 -2.75 -15.90 11.17
N ILE A 196 -4.06 -15.63 11.03
CA ILE A 196 -4.62 -14.27 11.05
C ILE A 196 -4.34 -13.62 12.42
N SER A 197 -4.69 -14.31 13.50
CA SER A 197 -4.46 -13.82 14.87
C SER A 197 -2.98 -13.53 15.15
N ASP A 198 -2.08 -14.42 14.76
CA ASP A 198 -0.63 -14.29 14.90
C ASP A 198 -0.06 -13.14 14.04
N THR A 199 -0.67 -12.88 12.89
CA THR A 199 -0.28 -11.74 12.03
C THR A 199 -0.75 -10.42 12.63
N LEU A 200 -1.97 -10.37 13.16
CA LEU A 200 -2.52 -9.19 13.83
C LEU A 200 -1.74 -8.84 15.10
N THR A 201 -1.36 -9.83 15.91
CA THR A 201 -0.52 -9.59 17.11
C THR A 201 0.87 -9.08 16.71
N ARG A 202 1.48 -9.63 15.65
CA ARG A 202 2.76 -9.15 15.13
C ARG A 202 2.68 -7.70 14.66
N ILE A 203 1.61 -7.33 13.94
CA ILE A 203 1.39 -5.96 13.47
C ILE A 203 1.18 -5.01 14.65
N GLN A 204 0.47 -5.44 15.69
CA GLN A 204 0.29 -4.63 16.90
C GLN A 204 1.53 -4.52 17.79
N ALA A 205 2.38 -5.55 17.79
CA ALA A 205 3.63 -5.56 18.55
C ALA A 205 4.74 -4.75 17.88
N ASP A 206 4.57 -4.35 16.63
CA ASP A 206 5.51 -3.50 15.91
C ASP A 206 5.63 -2.12 16.59
N PRO A 207 6.78 -1.77 17.17
CA PRO A 207 6.94 -0.63 18.08
C PRO A 207 7.00 0.73 17.35
N ARG A 208 6.31 0.87 16.22
CA ARG A 208 6.31 2.12 15.47
C ARG A 208 5.54 3.19 16.27
N PRO A 209 6.15 4.36 16.55
CA PRO A 209 5.64 5.35 17.51
C PRO A 209 4.30 5.98 17.15
N HIS A 210 3.79 5.75 15.93
CA HIS A 210 2.52 6.28 15.43
C HIS A 210 1.35 5.30 15.54
N PHE A 211 1.58 4.05 15.95
CA PHE A 211 0.56 2.98 15.93
C PHE A 211 -0.12 2.75 17.28
N GLY A 212 0.46 3.24 18.38
CA GLY A 212 0.05 2.85 19.74
C GLY A 212 -1.25 3.47 20.24
N ALA A 213 -1.55 4.72 19.87
CA ALA A 213 -2.78 5.41 20.26
C ALA A 213 -3.06 6.61 19.36
N ALA A 214 -4.34 6.85 19.06
CA ALA A 214 -4.76 8.03 18.33
C ALA A 214 -4.53 9.28 19.19
N SER A 215 -3.43 10.00 18.91
CA SER A 215 -3.05 11.21 19.66
C SER A 215 -4.08 12.32 19.50
N THR A 216 -4.38 13.06 20.57
CA THR A 216 -5.30 14.21 20.55
C THR A 216 -4.91 15.22 19.47
N ARG A 217 -5.91 15.91 18.91
CA ARG A 217 -5.73 16.90 17.86
C ARG A 217 -4.62 17.91 18.22
N SER A 218 -3.60 17.99 17.37
CA SER A 218 -2.47 18.90 17.48
C SER A 218 -2.59 20.07 16.49
N SER A 219 -1.76 21.10 16.66
CA SER A 219 -1.53 22.14 15.64
C SER A 219 -0.68 21.63 14.47
N ASP A 220 0.04 20.53 14.66
CA ASP A 220 0.81 19.86 13.61
C ASP A 220 -0.08 18.94 12.77
N ASN A 221 -0.13 19.23 11.47
CA ASN A 221 -0.87 18.44 10.49
C ASN A 221 -0.29 17.02 10.30
N GLY A 222 1.01 16.83 10.49
CA GLY A 222 1.67 15.52 10.45
C GLY A 222 1.12 14.60 11.53
N ARG A 223 1.18 15.05 12.80
CA ARG A 223 0.61 14.31 13.94
C ARG A 223 -0.88 14.00 13.79
N ASN A 224 -1.68 14.95 13.29
CA ASN A 224 -3.12 14.72 13.07
C ASN A 224 -3.36 13.60 12.04
N ARG A 225 -2.53 13.51 11.00
CA ARG A 225 -2.61 12.45 9.99
C ARG A 225 -2.23 11.09 10.56
N CYS A 226 -1.16 11.01 11.35
CA CYS A 226 -0.80 9.79 12.07
C CYS A 226 -1.92 9.35 13.03
N GLY A 227 -2.51 10.28 13.78
CA GLY A 227 -3.66 9.97 14.65
C GLY A 227 -4.87 9.43 13.89
N PHE A 228 -5.17 9.99 12.71
CA PHE A 228 -6.20 9.47 11.82
C PHE A 228 -5.86 8.07 11.27
N GLN A 229 -4.61 7.83 10.86
CA GLN A 229 -4.18 6.52 10.38
C GLN A 229 -4.22 5.46 11.50
N ALA A 230 -3.71 5.78 12.68
CA ALA A 230 -3.77 4.94 13.87
C ALA A 230 -5.21 4.50 14.17
N SER A 231 -6.16 5.44 14.10
CA SER A 231 -7.59 5.16 14.27
C SER A 231 -8.09 4.12 13.26
N ASN A 232 -7.79 4.30 11.97
CA ASN A 232 -8.18 3.34 10.93
C ASN A 232 -7.54 1.95 11.13
N ILE A 233 -6.27 1.92 11.51
CA ILE A 233 -5.52 0.68 11.78
C ILE A 233 -6.17 -0.07 12.95
N LEU A 234 -6.42 0.61 14.07
CA LEU A 234 -7.07 0.04 15.25
C LEU A 234 -8.44 -0.56 14.87
N CYS A 235 -9.30 0.22 14.23
CA CYS A 235 -10.63 -0.25 13.82
C CYS A 235 -10.57 -1.49 12.91
N THR A 236 -9.63 -1.51 11.96
CA THR A 236 -9.46 -2.63 11.02
C THR A 236 -8.95 -3.89 11.74
N ILE A 237 -8.03 -3.75 12.70
CA ILE A 237 -7.54 -4.89 13.50
C ILE A 237 -8.66 -5.50 14.33
N HIS A 238 -9.45 -4.68 15.03
CA HIS A 238 -10.55 -5.20 15.84
C HIS A 238 -11.63 -5.89 15.00
N LEU A 239 -11.91 -5.36 13.81
CA LEU A 239 -12.82 -6.00 12.86
C LEU A 239 -12.30 -7.37 12.41
N ALA A 240 -11.02 -7.46 12.03
CA ALA A 240 -10.40 -8.72 11.64
C ALA A 240 -10.40 -9.75 12.79
N ARG A 241 -10.16 -9.30 14.03
CA ARG A 241 -10.27 -10.14 15.23
C ARG A 241 -11.66 -10.69 15.44
N MET A 242 -12.68 -9.84 15.28
CA MET A 242 -14.07 -10.24 15.43
C MET A 242 -14.45 -11.30 14.38
N ILE A 243 -14.06 -11.11 13.12
CA ILE A 243 -14.35 -12.08 12.05
C ILE A 243 -13.61 -13.40 12.30
N SER A 244 -12.35 -13.32 12.72
CA SER A 244 -11.53 -14.50 13.02
C SER A 244 -12.08 -15.28 14.22
N SER A 245 -12.51 -14.61 15.29
CA SER A 245 -13.08 -15.28 16.46
C SER A 245 -14.39 -15.99 16.11
N VAL A 246 -15.25 -15.35 15.32
CA VAL A 246 -16.49 -15.95 14.84
C VAL A 246 -16.22 -17.12 13.88
N SER A 247 -15.25 -16.99 12.96
CA SER A 247 -14.86 -18.08 12.05
C SER A 247 -14.34 -19.31 12.80
N GLY A 248 -13.52 -19.08 13.84
CA GLY A 248 -13.01 -20.13 14.72
C GLY A 248 -14.06 -20.81 15.61
N ARG A 249 -15.36 -20.55 15.39
CA ARG A 249 -16.49 -21.07 16.16
C ARG A 249 -16.38 -20.75 17.64
N ALA A 250 -15.91 -19.55 17.98
CA ALA A 250 -15.85 -19.12 19.36
C ALA A 250 -17.25 -19.10 19.99
N ASP A 251 -17.33 -19.48 21.26
CA ASP A 251 -18.57 -19.40 22.03
C ASP A 251 -19.11 -17.96 22.05
N LEU A 252 -20.44 -17.82 22.15
CA LEU A 252 -21.11 -16.52 22.19
C LEU A 252 -20.49 -15.57 23.24
N ASP A 253 -20.10 -16.09 24.40
CA ASP A 253 -19.43 -15.31 25.45
C ASP A 253 -18.07 -14.76 25.01
N SER A 254 -17.29 -15.56 24.29
CA SER A 254 -16.00 -15.12 23.74
C SER A 254 -16.19 -14.07 22.64
N ALA A 255 -17.18 -14.26 21.76
CA ALA A 255 -17.49 -13.28 20.72
C ALA A 255 -17.97 -11.95 21.31
N CYS A 256 -18.82 -11.98 22.35
CA CYS A 256 -19.25 -10.79 23.09
C CYS A 256 -18.10 -10.09 23.80
N ARG A 257 -17.13 -10.84 24.36
CA ARG A 257 -15.90 -10.27 24.92
C ARG A 257 -15.07 -9.56 23.86
N THR A 258 -14.82 -10.17 22.71
CA THR A 258 -14.10 -9.53 21.59
C THR A 258 -14.81 -8.26 21.10
N ALA A 259 -16.14 -8.28 21.01
CA ALA A 259 -16.92 -7.10 20.63
C ALA A 259 -16.82 -5.97 21.68
N ARG A 260 -16.77 -6.31 22.97
CA ARG A 260 -16.54 -5.33 24.04
C ARG A 260 -15.16 -4.69 23.93
N ASP A 261 -14.11 -5.48 23.75
CA ASP A 261 -12.74 -4.99 23.59
C ASP A 261 -12.63 -4.03 22.40
N MET A 262 -13.36 -4.33 21.31
CA MET A 262 -13.46 -3.45 20.14
C MET A 262 -14.14 -2.12 20.46
N MET A 263 -15.27 -2.13 21.18
CA MET A 263 -15.98 -0.92 21.56
C MET A 263 -15.14 -0.04 22.51
N GLU A 264 -14.52 -0.63 23.52
CA GLU A 264 -13.63 0.09 24.46
C GLU A 264 -12.44 0.70 23.72
N SER A 265 -11.86 -0.02 22.77
CA SER A 265 -10.75 0.50 21.96
C SER A 265 -11.21 1.62 21.01
N MET A 266 -12.42 1.54 20.46
CA MET A 266 -13.00 2.62 19.65
C MET A 266 -13.36 3.86 20.47
N GLU A 267 -13.76 3.69 21.74
CA GLU A 267 -14.03 4.80 22.66
C GLU A 267 -12.75 5.59 22.97
N SER A 268 -11.58 4.93 22.93
CA SER A 268 -10.29 5.61 23.10
C SER A 268 -9.92 6.55 21.95
N ILE A 269 -10.62 6.49 20.81
CA ILE A 269 -10.32 7.30 19.62
C ILE A 269 -10.93 8.71 19.78
N PRO A 270 -10.13 9.78 19.61
CA PRO A 270 -10.63 11.16 19.60
C PRO A 270 -11.79 11.38 18.61
N LEU A 271 -12.81 12.10 19.07
CA LEU A 271 -14.05 12.34 18.32
C LEU A 271 -13.81 13.00 16.96
N GLU A 272 -12.76 13.81 16.84
CA GLU A 272 -12.38 14.46 15.59
C GLU A 272 -11.99 13.45 14.51
N TYR A 273 -11.27 12.39 14.88
CA TYR A 273 -10.93 11.33 13.93
C TYR A 273 -12.13 10.46 13.62
N ILE A 274 -12.98 10.16 14.60
CA ILE A 274 -14.25 9.45 14.37
C ILE A 274 -15.10 10.21 13.32
N ARG A 275 -15.22 11.54 13.47
CA ARG A 275 -15.92 12.39 12.49
C ARG A 275 -15.24 12.41 11.13
N ALA A 276 -13.91 12.41 11.09
CA ALA A 276 -13.15 12.39 9.85
C ALA A 276 -13.26 11.05 9.11
N VAL A 277 -13.34 9.93 9.84
CA VAL A 277 -13.54 8.60 9.25
C VAL A 277 -14.93 8.54 8.63
N GLY A 278 -15.95 9.02 9.34
CA GLY A 278 -17.31 9.14 8.84
C GLY A 278 -18.07 7.81 8.80
N SER A 279 -18.89 7.62 7.76
CA SER A 279 -19.79 6.46 7.63
C SER A 279 -19.12 5.07 7.65
N PRO A 280 -17.87 4.86 7.19
CA PRO A 280 -17.22 3.56 7.25
C PRO A 280 -17.12 2.97 8.66
N LEU A 281 -16.89 3.80 9.69
CA LEU A 281 -16.81 3.31 11.07
C LEU A 281 -18.16 2.77 11.57
N ILE A 282 -19.23 3.51 11.28
CA ILE A 282 -20.60 3.12 11.64
C ILE A 282 -20.97 1.80 10.93
N GLN A 283 -20.58 1.68 9.66
CA GLN A 283 -20.77 0.46 8.88
C GLN A 283 -20.02 -0.74 9.46
N GLN A 284 -18.79 -0.55 9.96
CA GLN A 284 -18.03 -1.62 10.63
C GLN A 284 -18.71 -2.07 11.93
N LEU A 285 -19.18 -1.13 12.75
CA LEU A 285 -19.93 -1.45 13.98
C LEU A 285 -21.24 -2.20 13.67
N ALA A 286 -21.97 -1.77 12.64
CA ALA A 286 -23.16 -2.48 12.17
C ALA A 286 -22.84 -3.90 11.70
N GLY A 287 -21.73 -4.08 10.97
CA GLY A 287 -21.23 -5.39 10.55
C GLY A 287 -20.91 -6.32 11.73
N VAL A 288 -20.30 -5.81 12.79
CA VAL A 288 -20.05 -6.55 14.04
C VAL A 288 -21.35 -7.02 14.69
N GLY A 289 -22.36 -6.13 14.75
CA GLY A 289 -23.68 -6.49 15.23
C GLY A 289 -24.31 -7.66 14.46
N HIS A 290 -24.24 -7.61 13.13
CA HIS A 290 -24.71 -8.71 12.28
C HIS A 290 -23.96 -10.03 12.53
N MET A 291 -22.64 -9.98 12.73
CA MET A 291 -21.85 -11.17 13.05
C MET A 291 -22.24 -11.79 14.39
N LEU A 292 -22.46 -10.97 15.43
CA LEU A 292 -22.93 -11.47 16.73
C LEU A 292 -24.29 -12.17 16.63
N VAL A 293 -25.22 -11.61 15.85
CA VAL A 293 -26.52 -12.25 15.60
C VAL A 293 -26.34 -13.61 14.92
N SER A 294 -25.39 -13.73 13.99
CA SER A 294 -25.12 -14.99 13.29
C SER A 294 -24.55 -16.11 14.19
N VAL A 295 -23.94 -15.76 15.32
CA VAL A 295 -23.45 -16.73 16.33
C VAL A 295 -24.55 -17.16 17.30
N ALA A 296 -25.53 -16.28 17.53
CA ALA A 296 -26.61 -16.50 18.50
C ALA A 296 -27.78 -17.36 17.96
N VAL A 297 -27.86 -17.55 16.63
CA VAL A 297 -28.91 -18.31 15.92
C VAL A 297 -28.37 -19.64 15.46
#